data_AF-A0A1V5ZHF9-F1
#
_entry.id   AF-A0A1V5ZHF9-F1
#
_cell.length_a   1.000
_cell.length_b   1.000
_cell.length_c   1.000
_cell.angle_alpha   90.00
_cell.angle_beta   90.00
_cell.angle_gamma   90.00
#
_symmetry.space_group_name_H-M   'P 1'
#
loop_
_entity.id
_entity.type
_entity.pdbx_description
1 polymer ?
#
loop_
_entity_poly.entity_id
_entity_poly.type
_entity_poly.pdbx_seq_one_letter_code
_entity_poly.pdbx_strand_id
1 'polypeptide(L)' 'MCISLYFCIFLTMSEIIWEKGFVQKVICNSCKHRISGKKCKAFDVIPDDIIFGRLKHEKALPGQKGDYVYEKIK' A
#
# COMPACT_ATOMS: atom_id res chain seq x y z
N MET A 1 -18.97 -31.63 -17.35
CA MET A 1 -19.23 -30.31 -16.72
C MET A 1 -17.90 -29.57 -16.63
N CYS A 2 -17.54 -28.82 -17.67
CA CYS A 2 -16.28 -28.05 -17.71
C CYS A 2 -16.60 -26.58 -17.45
N ILE A 3 -16.60 -26.18 -16.18
CA ILE A 3 -16.58 -24.77 -15.82
C ILE A 3 -15.13 -24.33 -16.03
N SER A 4 -14.94 -23.50 -17.06
CA SER A 4 -13.66 -22.98 -17.52
C SER A 4 -12.70 -22.65 -16.36
N LEU A 5 -11.50 -23.24 -16.39
CA LEU A 5 -10.41 -23.00 -15.43
C LEU A 5 -10.13 -21.51 -15.20
N TYR A 6 -10.46 -20.64 -16.17
CA TYR A 6 -10.34 -19.18 -16.07
C TYR A 6 -11.22 -18.54 -14.99
N PHE A 7 -12.39 -19.11 -14.69
CA PHE A 7 -13.35 -18.51 -13.75
C PHE A 7 -12.92 -18.69 -12.28
N CYS A 8 -12.16 -19.75 -11.98
CA CYS A 8 -11.68 -20.03 -10.62
C CYS A 8 -10.51 -19.11 -10.21
N ILE A 9 -9.64 -18.78 -11.15
CA ILE A 9 -8.44 -17.95 -10.88
C ILE A 9 -8.83 -16.49 -10.60
N PHE A 10 -9.87 -15.98 -11.28
CA PHE A 10 -10.30 -14.58 -11.14
C PHE A 10 -10.83 -14.24 -9.74
N LEU A 11 -11.52 -15.17 -9.06
CA LEU A 11 -12.02 -14.98 -7.69
C LEU A 11 -10.88 -14.86 -6.68
N THR A 12 -9.85 -15.71 -6.82
CA THR A 12 -8.69 -15.68 -5.90
C THR A 12 -7.88 -14.38 -5.99
N MET A 13 -7.77 -13.78 -7.19
CA MET A 13 -7.03 -12.53 -7.35
C MET A 13 -7.70 -11.33 -6.70
N SER A 14 -9.03 -11.23 -6.71
CA SER A 14 -9.76 -10.13 -6.07
C SER A 14 -9.64 -10.12 -4.54
N GLU A 15 -9.60 -11.30 -3.91
CA GLU A 15 -9.46 -11.40 -2.44
C GLU A 15 -8.05 -11.00 -1.99
N ILE A 16 -7.01 -11.41 -2.72
CA ILE A 16 -5.61 -11.08 -2.43
C ILE A 16 -5.33 -9.57 -2.52
N ILE A 17 -5.96 -8.86 -3.45
CA ILE A 17 -5.78 -7.41 -3.61
C ILE A 17 -6.36 -6.66 -2.40
N TRP A 18 -7.49 -7.13 -1.85
CA TRP A 18 -8.13 -6.52 -0.69
C TRP A 18 -7.30 -6.68 0.58
N GLU A 19 -6.75 -7.88 0.83
CA GLU A 19 -5.89 -8.13 1.99
C GLU A 19 -4.63 -7.25 1.95
N LYS A 20 -3.97 -7.12 0.79
CA LYS A 20 -2.74 -6.32 0.66
C LYS A 20 -2.96 -4.83 0.92
N GLY A 21 -4.07 -4.27 0.42
CA GLY A 21 -4.42 -2.87 0.69
C GLY A 21 -4.71 -2.59 2.17
N PHE A 22 -5.32 -3.55 2.86
CA PHE A 22 -5.59 -3.44 4.28
C PHE A 22 -4.31 -3.49 5.12
N VAL A 23 -3.45 -4.49 4.90
CA VAL A 23 -2.17 -4.64 5.62
C VAL A 23 -1.29 -3.39 5.47
N GLN A 24 -1.23 -2.86 4.26
CA GLN A 24 -0.39 -1.71 3.97
C GLN A 24 -0.93 -0.41 4.59
N LYS A 25 -2.25 -0.27 4.72
CA LYS A 25 -2.87 0.80 5.52
C LYS A 25 -2.46 0.71 7.00
N VAL A 26 -2.37 -0.50 7.55
CA VAL A 26 -1.87 -0.74 8.92
C VAL A 26 -0.40 -0.32 9.05
N ILE A 27 0.44 -0.66 8.06
CA ILE A 27 1.85 -0.25 8.05
C ILE A 27 1.96 1.27 8.04
N CYS A 28 1.20 1.97 7.19
CA CYS A 28 1.21 3.43 7.15
C CYS A 28 0.82 4.05 8.50
N ASN A 29 -0.15 3.46 9.20
CA ASN A 29 -0.57 3.92 10.53
C ASN A 29 0.51 3.73 11.60
N SER A 30 1.43 2.78 11.40
CA SER A 30 2.58 2.54 12.29
C SER A 30 3.81 3.40 11.97
N CYS A 31 3.74 4.27 10.95
CA CYS A 31 4.86 5.09 10.51
C CYS A 31 4.90 6.45 11.23
N LYS A 32 6.09 6.87 11.69
CA LYS A 32 6.33 8.18 12.35
C LYS A 32 5.98 9.40 11.49
N HIS A 33 6.03 9.24 10.17
CA HIS A 33 5.81 10.32 9.22
C HIS A 33 4.33 10.47 8.83
N ARG A 34 3.45 9.58 9.30
CA ARG A 34 2.00 9.63 9.07
C ARG A 34 1.42 10.90 9.70
N ILE A 35 0.58 11.61 8.94
CA ILE A 35 -0.13 12.79 9.44
C ILE A 35 -1.59 12.39 9.69
N SER A 36 -2.35 12.10 8.64
CA SER A 36 -3.74 11.63 8.73
C SER A 36 -4.24 11.11 7.38
N GLY A 37 -5.26 10.23 7.38
CA GLY A 37 -5.94 9.79 6.15
C GLY A 37 -5.01 9.17 5.09
N LYS A 38 -4.93 9.79 3.91
CA LYS A 38 -3.98 9.44 2.84
C LYS A 38 -2.78 10.42 2.77
N LYS A 39 -2.36 11.02 3.90
CA LYS A 39 -1.28 12.02 3.93
C LYS A 39 -0.15 11.64 4.88
N CYS A 40 1.09 11.99 4.51
CA CYS A 40 2.28 11.87 5.35
C CYS A 40 3.28 12.99 5.01
N LYS A 41 4.39 13.10 5.74
CA LYS A 41 5.42 14.13 5.45
C LYS A 41 6.03 14.00 4.05
N ALA A 42 6.07 12.78 3.49
CA ALA A 42 6.59 12.53 2.15
C ALA A 42 5.59 12.85 1.03
N PHE A 43 4.28 12.71 1.29
CA PHE A 43 3.24 12.82 0.27
C PHE A 43 2.01 13.55 0.80
N ASP A 44 1.57 14.59 0.10
CA ASP A 44 0.28 15.25 0.38
C ASP A 44 -0.90 14.33 0.10
N VAL A 45 -0.73 13.40 -0.85
CA VAL A 45 -1.63 12.29 -1.15
C VAL A 45 -0.77 11.07 -1.44
N ILE A 46 -0.84 10.04 -0.58
CA ILE A 46 -0.08 8.80 -0.73
C ILE A 46 -0.57 8.09 -2.00
N PRO A 47 0.35 7.78 -2.95
CA PRO A 47 0.02 7.04 -4.15
C PRO A 47 -0.65 5.70 -3.86
N ASP A 48 -1.65 5.33 -4.66
CA ASP A 48 -2.36 4.06 -4.49
C ASP A 48 -1.42 2.85 -4.63
N ASP A 49 -0.32 2.94 -5.39
CA ASP A 49 0.72 1.90 -5.45
C ASP A 49 1.33 1.60 -4.09
N ILE A 50 1.51 2.64 -3.26
CA ILE A 50 2.00 2.49 -1.89
C ILE A 50 0.89 2.03 -0.97
N ILE A 51 -0.38 2.41 -1.21
CA ILE A 51 -1.52 1.98 -0.38
C ILE A 51 -1.87 0.51 -0.61
N PHE A 52 -1.80 0.02 -1.85
CA PHE A 52 -2.11 -1.36 -2.21
C PHE A 52 -0.90 -2.29 -2.10
N GLY A 53 0.23 -1.81 -1.60
CA GLY A 53 1.43 -2.61 -1.38
C GLY A 53 2.13 -3.04 -2.67
N ARG A 54 1.87 -2.37 -3.79
CA ARG A 54 2.60 -2.56 -5.05
C ARG A 54 4.02 -1.97 -4.95
N LEU A 55 4.18 -0.91 -4.17
CA LEU A 55 5.46 -0.28 -3.86
C LEU A 55 5.66 -0.14 -2.36
N LYS A 56 6.83 -0.57 -1.87
CA LYS A 56 7.24 -0.36 -0.48
C LYS A 56 7.94 0.99 -0.33
N HIS A 57 7.67 1.67 0.78
CA HIS A 57 8.31 2.96 1.10
C HIS A 57 9.57 2.80 1.96
N GLU A 58 10.42 1.85 1.59
CA GLU A 58 11.71 1.57 2.28
C GLU A 58 12.85 2.49 1.79
N LYS A 59 12.61 3.22 0.69
CA LYS A 59 13.52 4.18 0.08
C LYS A 59 12.76 5.41 -0.39
N ALA A 60 13.48 6.52 -0.59
CA ALA A 60 12.89 7.70 -1.20
C ALA A 60 12.38 7.37 -2.61
N LEU A 61 11.15 7.78 -2.91
CA LEU A 61 10.49 7.56 -4.18
C LEU A 61 10.43 8.86 -5.00
N PRO A 62 10.41 8.77 -6.34
CA PRO A 62 10.32 9.95 -7.18
C PRO A 62 9.04 10.74 -6.89
N GLY A 63 9.16 12.06 -6.82
CA GLY A 63 8.03 12.96 -6.58
C GLY A 63 7.59 13.07 -5.11
N GLN A 64 8.30 12.46 -4.16
CA GLN A 64 8.07 12.68 -2.74
C GLN A 64 8.74 13.95 -2.24
N LYS A 65 8.27 14.49 -1.11
CA LYS A 65 8.89 15.62 -0.40
C LYS A 65 9.97 15.12 0.55
N GLY A 66 11.21 15.56 0.34
CA GLY A 66 12.36 15.22 1.18
C GLY A 66 12.69 13.73 1.19
N ASP A 67 13.50 13.29 2.15
CA ASP A 67 14.06 11.93 2.20
C ASP A 67 13.37 11.03 3.23
N TYR A 68 12.09 11.28 3.51
CA TYR A 68 11.32 10.49 4.46
C TYR A 68 11.07 9.07 3.92
N VAL A 69 11.45 8.07 4.69
CA VAL A 69 11.17 6.65 4.44
C VAL A 69 10.31 6.07 5.57
N TYR A 70 9.84 4.84 5.41
CA TYR A 70 9.12 4.15 6.47
C TYR A 70 9.99 4.03 7.72
N GLU A 71 9.49 4.56 8.83
CA GLU A 71 10.11 4.42 10.15
C GLU A 71 9.01 4.16 11.17
N LYS A 72 9.12 3.04 11.89
CA LYS A 72 8.11 2.63 12.88
C LYS A 72 8.07 3.62 14.05
N ILE A 73 6.87 3.97 14.54
CA ILE A 73 6.68 4.74 15.77
C ILE A 73 7.39 4.00 16.91
N LYS A 74 8.25 4.73 17.64
CA LYS A 74 8.95 4.20 18.82
C LYS A 74 7.97 4.11 19.98
#